data_AF-A0A9E0CGL9-F1
#
_entry.id   AF-A0A9E0CGL9-F1
#
_cell.length_a   1.000
_cell.length_b   1.000
_cell.length_c   1.000
_cell.angle_alpha   90.00
_cell.angle_beta   90.00
_cell.angle_gamma   90.00
#
_symmetry.space_group_name_H-M   'P 1'
#
loop_
_entity.id
_entity.type
_entity.pdbx_description
1 polymer ?
#
loop_
_entity_poly.entity_id
_entity_poly.type
_entity_poly.pdbx_seq_one_letter_code
_entity_poly.pdbx_strand_id
1 'polypeptide(L)'
;MKTKSILIVILSIIIGFVIGFFTNGLITKSKIEKFIKIGTHQGFKGKYYQIINPTEEQEENINPILDKYGQVFHQNMINMRIRMKELHDSMVMDLKPYLADDQFNRLKESINRFGKNKDFGPGRHHPRPPQNDCEPGTQKKRHQIN
;
A
#
# COMPACT_ATOMS: atom_id res chain seq x y z
N MET A 1 49.01 24.69 23.43
CA MET A 1 48.21 23.62 24.08
C MET A 1 46.73 23.60 23.67
N LYS A 2 46.14 24.72 23.24
CA LYS A 2 44.70 24.84 22.92
C LYS A 2 44.25 24.14 21.61
N THR A 3 45.12 24.07 20.59
CA THR A 3 44.81 23.47 19.28
C THR A 3 44.67 21.95 19.32
N LYS A 4 45.45 21.25 20.15
CA LYS A 4 45.38 19.79 20.29
C LYS A 4 44.05 19.36 20.93
N SER A 5 43.56 20.11 21.92
CA SER A 5 42.28 19.84 22.56
C SER A 5 41.09 20.07 21.61
N ILE A 6 41.14 21.15 20.81
CA ILE A 6 40.11 21.43 19.80
C ILE A 6 40.08 20.31 18.75
N LEU A 7 41.24 19.81 18.32
CA LEU A 7 41.32 18.71 17.36
C LEU A 7 40.67 17.43 17.87
N ILE A 8 40.87 17.09 19.15
CA ILE A 8 40.27 15.91 19.78
C ILE A 8 38.75 16.03 19.86
N VAL A 9 38.23 17.23 20.15
CA VAL A 9 36.78 17.49 20.18
C VAL A 9 36.18 17.37 18.78
N ILE A 10 36.85 17.88 17.74
CA ILE A 10 36.37 17.73 16.35
C ILE A 10 36.35 16.24 15.96
N LEU A 11 37.37 15.49 16.34
CA LEU A 11 37.46 14.06 16.01
C LEU A 11 36.34 13.24 16.68
N SER A 12 36.01 13.53 17.95
CA SER A 12 34.92 12.83 18.65
C SER A 12 33.54 13.14 18.05
N ILE A 13 33.33 14.38 17.58
CA ILE A 13 32.10 14.78 16.87
C ILE A 13 31.98 14.02 15.55
N ILE A 14 33.07 13.91 14.78
CA ILE A 14 33.05 13.16 13.51
C ILE A 14 32.73 11.69 13.75
N ILE A 15 33.31 11.07 14.78
CA ILE A 15 33.05 9.67 15.12
C ILE A 15 31.58 9.49 15.54
N GLY A 16 31.06 10.35 16.42
CA GLY A 16 29.65 10.32 16.82
C GLY A 16 28.69 10.54 15.65
N PHE A 17 29.05 11.44 14.73
CA PHE A 17 28.29 11.71 13.50
C PHE A 17 28.26 10.50 12.58
N VAL A 18 29.41 9.86 12.33
CA VAL A 18 29.49 8.66 11.49
C VAL A 18 28.65 7.53 12.09
N ILE A 19 28.76 7.27 13.39
CA ILE A 19 27.98 6.23 14.08
C ILE A 19 26.47 6.55 14.01
N GLY A 20 26.07 7.80 14.28
CA GLY A 20 24.67 8.23 14.19
C GLY A 20 24.11 8.16 12.77
N PHE A 21 24.92 8.53 11.77
CA PHE A 21 24.55 8.50 10.36
C PHE A 21 24.36 7.07 9.83
N PHE A 22 25.26 6.15 10.17
CA PHE A 22 25.14 4.73 9.80
C PHE A 22 23.92 4.06 10.45
N THR A 23 23.62 4.42 11.71
CA THR A 23 22.43 3.91 12.41
C THR A 23 21.14 4.37 11.73
N ASN A 24 21.07 5.62 11.27
CA ASN A 24 19.91 6.15 10.54
C ASN A 24 19.75 5.53 9.14
N GLY A 25 20.84 5.18 8.46
CA GLY A 25 20.81 4.55 7.14
C GLY A 25 20.14 3.18 7.14
N LEU A 26 20.41 2.35 8.16
CA LEU A 26 19.80 1.03 8.33
C LEU A 26 18.30 1.11 8.70
N ILE A 27 17.92 2.08 9.53
CA ILE A 27 16.51 2.31 9.94
C ILE A 27 15.67 2.92 8.80
N THR A 28 16.31 3.63 7.87
CA THR A 28 15.60 4.23 6.72
C THR A 28 15.28 3.19 5.65
N LYS A 29 16.15 2.18 5.44
CA LYS A 29 15.84 1.07 4.51
C LYS A 29 14.62 0.25 4.97
N SER A 30 14.51 -0.06 6.26
CA SER A 30 13.36 -0.82 6.79
C SER A 30 12.03 -0.05 6.73
N LYS A 31 12.06 1.28 6.75
CA LYS A 31 10.87 2.12 6.51
C LYS A 31 10.51 2.26 5.03
N ILE A 32 11.48 2.21 4.12
CA ILE A 32 11.25 2.23 2.67
C ILE A 32 10.64 0.89 2.19
N GLU A 33 11.04 -0.23 2.78
CA GLU A 33 10.43 -1.55 2.50
C GLU A 33 8.97 -1.64 2.99
N LYS A 34 8.61 -0.89 4.03
CA LYS A 34 7.23 -0.78 4.53
C LYS A 34 6.25 -0.18 3.52
N PHE A 35 6.76 0.43 2.45
CA PHE A 35 6.00 1.02 1.34
C PHE A 35 6.05 0.21 0.05
N ILE A 36 6.51 -1.05 0.08
CA ILE A 36 6.45 -1.87 -1.13
C ILE A 36 4.98 -2.16 -1.45
N LYS A 37 4.51 -1.55 -2.54
CA LYS A 37 3.13 -1.58 -3.03
C LYS A 37 2.55 -3.00 -2.94
N ILE A 38 1.44 -3.13 -2.21
CA ILE A 38 0.61 -4.34 -2.18
C ILE A 38 0.29 -4.72 -3.64
N GLY A 39 0.71 -5.92 -4.07
CA GLY A 39 0.53 -6.42 -5.44
C GLY A 39 1.79 -6.47 -6.31
N THR A 40 2.96 -6.11 -5.79
CA THR A 40 4.26 -6.41 -6.42
C THR A 40 4.89 -7.67 -5.81
N HIS A 41 5.75 -8.33 -6.57
CA HIS A 41 6.53 -9.50 -6.12
C HIS A 41 7.32 -9.21 -4.84
N GLN A 42 8.03 -8.09 -4.79
CA GLN A 42 8.79 -7.65 -3.61
C GLN A 42 7.87 -7.30 -2.41
N GLY A 43 6.67 -6.78 -2.67
CA GLY A 43 5.72 -6.41 -1.61
C GLY A 43 5.05 -7.62 -0.99
N PHE A 44 4.80 -8.64 -1.80
CA PHE A 44 4.37 -9.95 -1.34
C PHE A 44 5.43 -10.55 -0.42
N LYS A 45 6.68 -10.66 -0.89
CA LYS A 45 7.77 -11.22 -0.10
C LYS A 45 7.98 -10.45 1.21
N GLY A 46 8.11 -9.12 1.16
CA GLY A 46 8.33 -8.29 2.36
C GLY A 46 7.24 -8.46 3.42
N LYS A 47 5.97 -8.59 3.02
CA LYS A 47 4.87 -8.82 3.97
C LYS A 47 4.98 -10.16 4.68
N TYR A 48 5.32 -11.23 3.95
CA TYR A 48 5.47 -12.56 4.56
C TYR A 48 6.71 -12.67 5.43
N TYR A 49 7.83 -12.05 5.03
CA TYR A 49 9.02 -11.95 5.88
C TYR A 49 8.73 -11.24 7.20
N GLN A 50 7.97 -10.14 7.16
CA GLN A 50 7.60 -9.41 8.38
C GLN A 50 6.73 -10.24 9.33
N ILE A 51 5.90 -11.15 8.82
CA ILE A 51 4.99 -11.99 9.62
C ILE A 51 5.73 -13.21 10.18
N ILE A 52 6.51 -13.89 9.32
CA ILE A 52 7.18 -15.15 9.68
C ILE A 52 8.42 -14.88 10.51
N ASN A 53 9.09 -13.75 10.30
CA ASN A 53 10.34 -13.37 10.95
C ASN A 53 11.36 -14.53 11.00
N PRO A 54 11.75 -15.08 9.85
CA PRO A 54 12.59 -16.27 9.77
C PRO A 54 14.01 -16.02 10.31
N THR A 55 14.66 -17.06 10.82
CA THR A 55 16.09 -17.02 11.16
C THR A 55 16.96 -17.11 9.91
N GLU A 56 18.24 -16.73 9.99
CA GLU A 56 19.17 -16.73 8.83
C GLU A 56 19.25 -18.10 8.13
N GLU A 57 19.29 -19.21 8.87
CA GLU A 57 19.26 -20.57 8.30
C GLU A 57 17.93 -20.92 7.61
N GLN A 58 16.82 -20.34 8.07
CA GLN A 58 15.51 -20.56 7.48
C GLN A 58 15.31 -19.72 6.21
N GLU A 59 15.97 -18.56 6.11
CA GLU A 59 15.86 -17.69 4.94
C GLU A 59 16.27 -18.40 3.65
N GLU A 60 17.34 -19.21 3.67
CA GLU A 60 17.82 -19.92 2.49
C GLU A 60 16.75 -20.83 1.88
N ASN A 61 15.92 -21.44 2.74
CA ASN A 61 14.85 -22.35 2.33
C ASN A 61 13.53 -21.61 2.01
N ILE A 62 13.23 -20.52 2.74
CA ILE A 62 11.97 -19.77 2.61
C ILE A 62 12.00 -18.81 1.43
N ASN A 63 13.16 -18.21 1.15
CA ASN A 63 13.35 -17.24 0.07
C ASN A 63 12.89 -17.77 -1.31
N PRO A 64 13.35 -18.94 -1.80
CA PRO A 64 12.93 -19.45 -3.11
C PRO A 64 11.42 -19.75 -3.18
N ILE A 65 10.81 -20.14 -2.06
CA ILE A 65 9.37 -20.40 -1.97
C ILE A 65 8.60 -19.09 -2.15
N LEU A 66 8.93 -18.07 -1.37
CA LEU A 66 8.27 -16.76 -1.45
C LEU A 66 8.53 -16.07 -2.79
N ASP A 67 9.68 -16.29 -3.41
CA ASP A 67 10.00 -15.78 -4.74
C ASP A 67 9.06 -16.36 -5.81
N LYS A 68 8.96 -17.70 -5.85
CA LYS A 68 8.08 -18.42 -6.78
C LYS A 68 6.63 -17.95 -6.66
N TYR A 69 6.08 -17.94 -5.44
CA TYR A 69 4.69 -17.55 -5.24
C TYR A 69 4.46 -16.05 -5.42
N GLY A 70 5.44 -15.21 -5.09
CA GLY A 70 5.35 -13.77 -5.34
C GLY A 70 5.23 -13.44 -6.83
N GLN A 71 5.92 -14.18 -7.70
CA GLN A 71 5.85 -13.98 -9.15
C GLN A 71 4.48 -14.38 -9.69
N VAL A 72 3.98 -15.55 -9.27
CA VAL A 72 2.64 -16.03 -9.64
C VAL A 72 1.57 -15.05 -9.17
N PHE A 73 1.67 -14.56 -7.94
CA PHE A 73 0.74 -13.58 -7.39
C PHE A 73 0.76 -12.27 -8.17
N HIS A 74 1.95 -11.77 -8.52
CA HIS A 74 2.09 -10.57 -9.32
C HIS A 74 1.44 -10.71 -10.71
N GLN A 75 1.69 -11.83 -11.40
CA GLN A 75 1.11 -12.11 -12.70
C GLN A 75 -0.42 -12.22 -12.62
N ASN A 76 -0.93 -12.91 -11.59
CA ASN A 76 -2.38 -13.01 -11.34
C ASN A 76 -3.01 -11.64 -11.11
N MET A 77 -2.35 -10.75 -10.36
CA MET A 77 -2.83 -9.39 -10.14
C MET A 77 -2.88 -8.57 -11.43
N ILE A 78 -1.88 -8.70 -12.31
CA ILE A 78 -1.89 -8.06 -13.63
C ILE A 78 -3.08 -8.58 -14.46
N ASN A 79 -3.20 -9.90 -14.57
CA ASN A 79 -4.25 -10.54 -15.35
C ASN A 79 -5.65 -10.17 -14.82
N MET A 80 -5.83 -10.14 -13.50
CA MET A 80 -7.08 -9.74 -12.86
C MET A 80 -7.44 -8.29 -13.18
N ARG A 81 -6.48 -7.36 -13.16
CA ARG A 81 -6.74 -5.96 -13.53
C ARG A 81 -7.20 -5.82 -14.98
N ILE A 82 -6.59 -6.57 -15.90
CA ILE A 82 -6.97 -6.59 -17.31
C ILE A 82 -8.41 -7.11 -17.45
N ARG A 83 -8.69 -8.29 -16.90
CA ARG A 83 -10.03 -8.91 -16.97
C ARG A 83 -11.12 -8.05 -16.35
N MET A 84 -10.84 -7.42 -15.21
CA MET A 84 -11.80 -6.52 -14.56
C MET A 84 -12.08 -5.27 -15.41
N LYS A 85 -11.06 -4.74 -16.09
CA LYS A 85 -11.24 -3.64 -17.03
C LYS A 85 -12.10 -4.06 -18.22
N GLU A 86 -11.80 -5.21 -18.82
CA GLU A 86 -12.58 -5.74 -19.95
C GLU A 86 -14.04 -5.96 -19.57
N LEU A 87 -14.30 -6.63 -18.43
CA LEU A 87 -15.64 -6.86 -17.91
C LEU A 87 -16.40 -5.55 -17.69
N HIS A 88 -15.73 -4.56 -17.11
CA HIS A 88 -16.33 -3.26 -16.86
C HIS A 88 -16.63 -2.52 -18.18
N ASP A 89 -15.72 -2.55 -19.15
CA ASP A 89 -15.91 -1.94 -20.47
C ASP A 89 -17.09 -2.62 -21.22
N SER A 90 -17.22 -3.95 -21.13
CA SER A 90 -18.36 -4.70 -21.67
C SER A 90 -19.68 -4.28 -21.01
N MET A 91 -19.73 -4.23 -19.68
CA MET A 91 -20.92 -3.78 -18.94
C MET A 91 -21.36 -2.36 -19.37
N VAL A 92 -20.41 -1.45 -19.59
CA VAL A 92 -20.73 -0.09 -20.05
C VAL A 92 -21.35 -0.09 -21.44
N MET A 93 -20.87 -0.96 -22.34
CA MET A 93 -21.45 -1.11 -23.67
C MET A 93 -22.84 -1.74 -23.63
N ASP A 94 -23.06 -2.73 -22.77
CA ASP A 94 -24.37 -3.38 -22.57
C ASP A 94 -25.41 -2.41 -21.98
N LEU A 95 -24.97 -1.43 -21.17
CA LEU A 95 -25.83 -0.38 -20.62
C LEU A 95 -26.16 0.72 -21.64
N LYS A 96 -25.31 0.94 -22.66
CA LYS A 96 -25.48 2.00 -23.66
C LYS A 96 -26.89 2.11 -24.27
N PRO A 97 -27.56 1.03 -24.73
CA PRO A 97 -28.89 1.15 -25.35
C PRO A 97 -29.99 1.56 -24.37
N TYR A 98 -29.75 1.51 -23.06
CA TYR A 98 -30.74 1.86 -22.02
C TYR A 98 -30.53 3.25 -21.43
N LEU A 99 -29.52 3.98 -21.89
CA LEU A 99 -29.12 5.29 -21.36
C LEU A 99 -29.31 6.37 -22.41
N ALA A 100 -29.76 7.54 -21.96
CA ALA A 100 -29.66 8.74 -22.78
C ALA A 100 -28.19 9.17 -22.94
N ASP A 101 -27.88 9.90 -24.01
CA ASP A 101 -26.49 10.28 -24.34
C ASP A 101 -25.81 11.09 -23.22
N ASP A 102 -26.55 11.94 -22.52
CA ASP A 102 -26.06 12.72 -21.38
C ASP A 102 -25.70 11.81 -20.18
N GLN A 103 -26.51 10.78 -19.93
CA GLN A 103 -26.28 9.80 -18.86
C GLN A 103 -25.07 8.92 -19.18
N PHE A 104 -24.93 8.49 -20.44
CA PHE A 104 -23.78 7.71 -20.91
C PHE A 104 -22.47 8.52 -20.82
N ASN A 105 -22.51 9.80 -21.20
CA ASN A 105 -21.35 10.69 -21.10
C ASN A 105 -20.92 10.91 -19.64
N ARG A 106 -21.87 11.13 -18.72
CA ARG A 106 -21.60 11.23 -17.28
C ARG A 106 -20.97 9.95 -16.71
N LEU A 107 -21.48 8.79 -17.13
CA LEU A 107 -20.93 7.48 -16.76
C LEU A 107 -19.48 7.35 -17.25
N LYS A 108 -19.22 7.63 -18.53
CA LYS A 108 -17.88 7.56 -19.13
C LYS A 108 -16.88 8.50 -18.46
N GLU A 109 -17.28 9.72 -18.13
CA GLU A 109 -16.43 10.67 -17.41
C GLU A 109 -16.11 10.20 -15.99
N SER A 110 -17.08 9.64 -15.28
CA SER A 110 -16.88 9.07 -13.94
C SER A 110 -15.82 7.96 -14.00
N ILE A 111 -15.98 7.02 -14.93
CA ILE A 111 -15.05 5.91 -15.13
C ILE A 111 -13.64 6.40 -15.48
N ASN A 112 -13.51 7.40 -16.35
CA ASN A 112 -12.22 7.98 -16.72
C ASN A 112 -11.54 8.68 -15.52
N ARG A 113 -12.31 9.34 -14.65
CA ARG A 113 -11.79 9.93 -13.40
C ARG A 113 -11.27 8.87 -12.43
N PHE A 114 -12.00 7.77 -12.26
CA PHE A 114 -11.54 6.64 -11.44
C PHE A 114 -10.33 5.91 -12.07
N GLY A 115 -10.31 5.74 -13.39
CA GLY A 115 -9.23 5.08 -14.12
C GLY A 115 -7.93 5.87 -14.23
N LYS A 116 -7.97 7.20 -14.10
CA LYS A 116 -6.77 8.06 -14.03
C LYS A 116 -6.12 8.07 -12.65
N ASN A 117 -6.88 7.81 -11.58
CA ASN A 117 -6.33 7.53 -10.26
C ASN A 117 -5.81 6.07 -10.19
N LYS A 118 -4.82 5.74 -11.04
CA LYS A 118 -4.13 4.43 -11.00
C LYS A 118 -3.32 4.21 -9.72
N ASP A 119 -3.13 5.26 -8.93
CA ASP A 119 -2.67 5.15 -7.57
C ASP A 119 -3.84 4.81 -6.64
N PHE A 120 -4.33 3.58 -6.74
CA PHE A 120 -4.70 2.83 -5.54
C PHE A 120 -3.41 2.51 -4.74
N GLY A 121 -2.67 3.56 -4.38
CA GLY A 121 -1.83 3.54 -3.19
C GLY A 121 -2.73 3.32 -1.97
N PRO A 122 -2.17 2.96 -0.81
CA PRO A 122 -2.96 2.71 0.39
C PRO A 122 -3.94 3.86 0.55
N GLY A 123 -5.24 3.55 0.48
CA GLY A 123 -6.28 4.55 0.33
C GLY A 123 -6.00 5.68 1.28
N ARG A 124 -5.98 6.93 0.76
CA ARG A 124 -5.96 8.13 1.62
C ARG A 124 -6.96 7.84 2.71
N HIS A 125 -6.47 7.60 3.93
CA HIS A 125 -7.33 7.40 5.09
C HIS A 125 -8.13 8.68 5.16
N HIS A 126 -9.34 8.66 4.62
CA HIS A 126 -10.32 9.63 5.04
C HIS A 126 -10.43 9.33 6.53
N PRO A 127 -10.14 10.31 7.40
CA PRO A 127 -10.44 10.15 8.81
C PRO A 127 -11.85 9.58 8.87
N ARG A 128 -12.04 8.44 9.55
CA ARG A 128 -13.39 8.00 9.83
C ARG A 128 -14.10 9.22 10.42
N PRO A 129 -15.26 9.65 9.89
CA PRO A 129 -15.99 10.76 10.50
C PRO A 129 -16.09 10.47 12.00
N PRO A 130 -15.91 11.47 12.87
CA PRO A 130 -16.00 11.26 14.31
C PRO A 130 -17.25 10.45 14.58
N GLN A 131 -17.05 9.29 15.19
CA GLN A 131 -18.16 8.45 15.61
C GLN A 131 -18.77 9.18 16.79
N ASN A 132 -19.62 10.18 16.49
CA ASN A 132 -20.43 10.83 17.50
C ASN A 132 -21.09 9.70 18.27
N ASP A 133 -20.77 9.69 19.54
CA ASP A 133 -21.11 8.71 20.54
C ASP A 133 -22.48 8.12 20.22
N CYS A 134 -22.50 6.83 19.92
CA CYS A 134 -23.76 6.09 19.99
C CYS A 134 -24.23 6.21 21.44
N GLU A 135 -25.08 7.20 21.71
CA GLU A 135 -25.89 7.23 22.91
C GLU A 135 -26.61 5.86 22.98
N PRO A 136 -26.42 5.09 24.06
CA PRO A 136 -27.11 3.82 24.22
C PRO A 136 -28.56 4.11 24.56
N GLY A 137 -29.40 4.43 23.57
CA GLY A 137 -30.76 4.90 23.87
C GLY A 137 -31.81 4.91 22.78
N THR A 138 -31.48 4.76 21.50
CA THR A 138 -32.53 4.80 20.45
C THR A 138 -32.45 3.61 19.49
N GLN A 139 -33.10 2.51 19.89
CA GLN A 139 -33.58 1.53 18.92
C GLN A 139 -34.59 2.20 17.97
N LYS A 140 -34.10 2.71 16.84
CA LYS A 140 -34.95 3.16 15.75
C LYS A 140 -35.54 1.91 15.07
N LYS A 141 -36.83 1.67 15.36
CA LYS A 141 -37.70 0.62 14.79
C LYS A 141 -37.24 0.16 13.40
N ARG A 142 -36.76 -1.09 13.31
CA ARG A 142 -36.74 -1.82 12.04
C ARG A 142 -38.16 -1.82 11.48
N HIS A 143 -38.34 -1.19 10.33
CA HIS A 143 -39.55 -1.38 9.54
C HIS A 143 -39.59 -2.85 9.13
N GLN A 144 -40.55 -3.57 9.69
CA GLN A 144 -41.02 -4.81 9.10
C GLN A 144 -41.79 -4.40 7.84
N ILE A 145 -41.35 -4.92 6.69
CA ILE A 145 -42.11 -4.86 5.45
C ILE A 145 -42.77 -6.24 5.35
N ASN A 146 -44.10 -6.24 5.39
CA ASN A 146 -44.96 -7.36 5.03
C ASN A 146 -44.80 -7.71 3.56
#